data_AF-A0A497GC90-F1
#
_entry.id   AF-A0A497GC90-F1
#
_cell.length_a   1.000
_cell.length_b   1.000
_cell.length_c   1.000
_cell.angle_alpha   90.00
_cell.angle_beta   90.00
_cell.angle_gamma   90.00
#
_symmetry.space_group_name_H-M   'P 1'
#
loop_
_entity.id
_entity.type
_entity.pdbx_description
1 polymer ?
#
loop_
_entity_poly.entity_id
_entity_poly.type
_entity_poly.pdbx_seq_one_letter_code
_entity_poly.pdbx_strand_id
1 'polypeptide(L)'
;SALLIYYFSEIPPRSCLSIEILQFVRIHRFHIPRDVSFNNSGKLSNIPLKLKKRYTKAEGVWLYNDKGMRYLADKARELVGNETNVLKIVSQLVDYIWAKVVYKSFHRPRYPNETLPPEKINEGLGEGDCDDQANLLILMLRALGIPSYLTVGYVGDFNYGVDRIQYNKTLHHYTNFKGINLLHGWAVVYIPPWGWFPVDLTFSISKNDFLYSVNTSLISEFWKAYKVIPIECVKICHEDYIAQYIDFLGEVVRSPLFYYDECAVISPRDSIERVKSFFEPLPLPWMKKTTINIKIPVSVKLFENITISGNITPIPHNSSITLKIAKPDGTIIGKEVVPSTRGDWNITLYIDEAGLWVVNASFKGNDMYMPSFESKQFIVEKFSTRLNLDAEAKEGRIFVYGSIIPPLENVKIDISFISPNNSKFVVNTTTDAYGCFNYSFEPDMPGEWEVLAAWFGNEYYSHSLNSTRIFLKFPVSIMISEIPKNIVENEEFEVRGYILPELRNQNITVLLSSNSEVKKSLIVYTSENGEFAIRLVLTAGKWNITLLSPESQLYERSVYSVKILVKRRLSYNSFIIVVLVVLIACFLICCQYLKKKS
;
A
#
# COMPACT_ATOMS: atom_id res chain seq x y z
N SER A 1 -10.11 -19.18 43.21
CA SER A 1 -9.68 -17.77 43.22
C SER A 1 -8.31 -17.72 43.82
N ALA A 2 -7.35 -17.01 43.21
CA ALA A 2 -6.10 -16.67 43.85
C ALA A 2 -6.15 -15.17 44.12
N LEU A 3 -6.06 -14.78 45.40
CA LEU A 3 -6.06 -13.38 45.82
C LEU A 3 -4.65 -13.08 46.31
N LEU A 4 -3.90 -12.27 45.57
CA LEU A 4 -2.65 -11.72 46.05
C LEU A 4 -2.95 -10.34 46.66
N ILE A 5 -2.90 -10.24 47.99
CA ILE A 5 -2.97 -8.96 48.70
C ILE A 5 -1.55 -8.61 49.15
N TYR A 6 -1.03 -7.49 48.67
CA TYR A 6 0.15 -6.86 49.25
C TYR A 6 -0.32 -5.85 50.30
N TYR A 7 0.00 -6.11 51.57
CA TYR A 7 -0.24 -5.13 52.64
C TYR A 7 0.84 -4.05 52.59
N PHE A 8 0.44 -2.83 52.27
CA PHE A 8 1.27 -1.64 52.48
C PHE A 8 0.77 -0.91 53.72
N SER A 9 1.68 -0.56 54.64
CA SER A 9 1.33 0.19 55.85
C SER A 9 1.01 1.66 55.56
N GLU A 10 1.55 2.23 54.47
CA GLU A 10 1.33 3.62 54.03
C GLU A 10 1.46 3.75 52.50
N ILE A 11 0.65 4.60 51.86
CA ILE A 11 0.75 4.94 50.41
C ILE A 11 1.35 6.35 50.29
N PRO A 12 2.61 6.50 49.82
CA PRO A 12 3.24 7.82 49.66
C PRO A 12 2.47 8.75 48.71
N PRO A 13 2.58 10.09 48.86
CA PRO A 13 1.97 11.03 47.92
C PRO A 13 2.39 10.77 46.47
N ARG A 14 1.42 10.79 45.54
CA ARG A 14 1.61 10.52 44.09
C ARG A 14 2.11 9.11 43.75
N SER A 15 2.10 8.19 44.70
CA SER A 15 2.31 6.77 44.42
C SER A 15 0.99 6.07 44.09
N CYS A 16 1.08 4.86 43.53
CA CYS A 16 -0.06 4.03 43.20
C CYS A 16 0.02 2.71 43.97
N LEU A 17 -1.08 2.34 44.62
CA LEU A 17 -1.32 0.98 45.09
C LEU A 17 -2.12 0.25 44.01
N SER A 18 -1.57 -0.84 43.47
CA SER A 18 -2.27 -1.69 42.52
C SER A 18 -2.67 -3.00 43.19
N ILE A 19 -3.93 -3.38 43.00
CA ILE A 19 -4.48 -4.66 43.44
C ILE A 19 -4.99 -5.39 42.21
N GLU A 20 -4.54 -6.64 42.03
CA GLU A 20 -4.98 -7.47 40.92
C GLU A 20 -5.76 -8.68 41.43
N ILE A 21 -6.96 -8.88 40.87
CA ILE A 21 -7.84 -9.98 41.24
C ILE A 21 -8.12 -10.82 39.99
N LEU A 22 -7.73 -12.09 40.02
CA LEU A 22 -8.03 -13.06 38.97
C LEU A 22 -9.05 -14.08 39.46
N GLN A 23 -10.20 -14.13 38.79
CA GLN A 23 -11.27 -15.07 39.09
C GLN A 23 -11.67 -15.90 37.87
N PHE A 24 -11.63 -17.22 38.03
CA PHE A 24 -12.20 -18.14 37.05
C PHE A 24 -13.71 -18.21 37.24
N VAL A 25 -14.46 -17.91 36.19
CA VAL A 25 -15.93 -17.95 36.18
C VAL A 25 -16.43 -19.07 35.30
N ARG A 26 -17.42 -19.83 35.78
CA ARG A 26 -18.14 -20.82 34.97
C ARG A 26 -19.44 -20.20 34.49
N ILE A 27 -19.61 -20.11 33.18
CA ILE A 27 -20.80 -19.52 32.57
C ILE A 27 -21.93 -20.56 32.60
N HIS A 28 -23.02 -20.20 33.27
CA HIS A 28 -24.27 -20.97 33.27
C HIS A 28 -25.33 -20.19 32.49
N ARG A 29 -26.10 -20.89 31.65
CA ARG A 29 -27.22 -20.30 30.91
C ARG A 29 -28.54 -20.84 31.43
N PHE A 30 -29.53 -19.95 31.52
CA PHE A 30 -30.89 -20.31 31.85
C PHE A 30 -31.55 -21.02 30.66
N HIS A 31 -32.15 -22.17 30.94
CA HIS A 31 -32.92 -22.94 29.98
C HIS A 31 -34.39 -22.82 30.39
N ILE A 32 -35.21 -22.18 29.55
CA ILE A 32 -36.63 -22.08 29.84
C ILE A 32 -37.25 -23.50 29.79
N PRO A 33 -38.05 -23.91 30.80
CA PRO A 33 -38.77 -25.17 30.72
C PRO A 33 -39.72 -25.19 29.52
N ARG A 34 -39.87 -26.36 28.88
CA ARG A 34 -40.63 -26.49 27.62
C ARG A 34 -42.14 -26.28 27.80
N ASP A 35 -42.64 -26.45 29.00
CA ASP A 35 -44.06 -26.42 29.36
C ASP A 35 -44.50 -25.09 29.98
N VAL A 36 -43.65 -24.05 29.92
CA VAL A 36 -43.98 -22.71 30.43
C VAL A 36 -45.17 -22.13 29.67
N SER A 37 -46.27 -21.94 30.38
CA SER A 37 -47.48 -21.29 29.89
C SER A 37 -48.27 -20.70 31.06
N PHE A 38 -49.13 -19.72 30.80
CA PHE A 38 -50.00 -19.18 31.84
C PHE A 38 -50.88 -20.26 32.49
N ASN A 39 -51.35 -21.24 31.72
CA ASN A 39 -52.21 -22.32 32.24
C ASN A 39 -51.48 -23.28 33.18
N ASN A 40 -50.17 -23.49 32.96
CA ASN A 40 -49.36 -24.40 33.77
C ASN A 40 -48.71 -23.71 34.99
N SER A 41 -48.86 -22.38 35.11
CA SER A 41 -48.27 -21.65 36.23
C SER A 41 -49.03 -21.90 37.52
N GLY A 42 -48.28 -22.13 38.60
CA GLY A 42 -48.83 -22.25 39.94
C GLY A 42 -49.34 -20.93 40.49
N LYS A 43 -50.12 -21.03 41.56
CA LYS A 43 -50.72 -19.90 42.27
C LYS A 43 -49.80 -19.37 43.38
N LEU A 44 -50.13 -18.20 43.92
CA LEU A 44 -49.47 -17.62 45.09
C LEU A 44 -49.41 -18.60 46.28
N SER A 45 -50.40 -19.48 46.45
CA SER A 45 -50.43 -20.51 47.49
C SER A 45 -49.41 -21.64 47.26
N ASN A 46 -48.96 -21.86 46.03
CA ASN A 46 -47.96 -22.87 45.68
C ASN A 46 -46.52 -22.40 45.97
N ILE A 47 -46.30 -21.12 46.30
CA ILE A 47 -44.98 -20.61 46.66
C ILE A 47 -44.61 -21.09 48.08
N PRO A 48 -43.46 -21.77 48.26
CA PRO A 48 -43.03 -22.26 49.57
C PRO A 48 -42.93 -21.16 50.63
N LEU A 49 -43.49 -21.41 51.81
CA LEU A 49 -43.51 -20.44 52.91
C LEU A 49 -42.09 -19.98 53.32
N LYS A 50 -41.10 -20.89 53.26
CA LYS A 50 -39.69 -20.56 53.53
C LYS A 50 -39.14 -19.50 52.57
N LEU A 51 -39.51 -19.58 51.29
CA LEU A 51 -39.09 -18.60 50.29
C LEU A 51 -39.80 -17.27 50.50
N LYS A 52 -41.11 -17.27 50.78
CA LYS A 52 -41.84 -16.04 51.14
C LYS A 52 -41.17 -15.34 52.32
N LYS A 53 -41.01 -16.05 53.44
CA LYS A 53 -40.38 -15.50 54.66
C LYS A 53 -38.98 -14.94 54.42
N ARG A 54 -38.21 -15.49 53.48
CA ARG A 54 -36.85 -15.04 53.21
C ARG A 54 -36.81 -13.88 52.22
N TYR A 55 -37.54 -13.95 51.11
CA TYR A 55 -37.33 -13.07 49.96
C TYR A 55 -38.43 -12.04 49.75
N THR A 56 -39.45 -11.97 50.60
CA THR A 56 -40.55 -11.00 50.44
C THR A 56 -40.64 -10.04 51.62
N LYS A 57 -39.60 -9.92 52.44
CA LYS A 57 -39.57 -8.94 53.52
C LYS A 57 -39.37 -7.53 52.94
N ALA A 58 -39.98 -6.54 53.60
CA ALA A 58 -39.69 -5.13 53.36
C ALA A 58 -38.33 -4.80 54.00
N GLU A 59 -37.27 -4.88 53.21
CA GLU A 59 -35.88 -4.68 53.64
C GLU A 59 -35.01 -4.25 52.46
N GLY A 60 -33.83 -3.69 52.75
CA GLY A 60 -32.90 -3.19 51.74
C GLY A 60 -33.56 -2.11 50.88
N VAL A 61 -33.44 -2.26 49.55
CA VAL A 61 -34.02 -1.34 48.56
C VAL A 61 -35.56 -1.42 48.50
N TRP A 62 -36.18 -2.50 48.99
CA TRP A 62 -37.58 -2.82 48.74
C TRP A 62 -38.48 -2.57 49.96
N LEU A 63 -38.43 -1.38 50.53
CA LEU A 63 -39.20 -0.97 51.71
C LEU A 63 -40.68 -0.67 51.38
N TYR A 64 -41.40 -1.64 50.81
CA TYR A 64 -42.78 -1.46 50.32
C TYR A 64 -43.83 -1.14 51.41
N ASN A 65 -43.46 -1.19 52.69
CA ASN A 65 -44.29 -0.77 53.82
C ASN A 65 -43.98 0.67 54.29
N ASP A 66 -42.86 1.24 53.83
CA ASP A 66 -42.48 2.61 54.16
C ASP A 66 -43.43 3.63 53.52
N LYS A 67 -43.65 4.76 54.20
CA LYS A 67 -44.55 5.83 53.72
C LYS A 67 -44.16 6.33 52.33
N GLY A 68 -42.86 6.36 52.02
CA GLY A 68 -42.33 6.81 50.74
C GLY A 68 -42.46 5.83 49.58
N MET A 69 -42.85 4.56 49.83
CA MET A 69 -42.92 3.51 48.78
C MET A 69 -44.23 2.73 48.79
N ARG A 70 -45.07 2.87 49.83
CA ARG A 70 -46.32 2.10 49.98
C ARG A 70 -47.28 2.24 48.79
N TYR A 71 -47.33 3.40 48.14
CA TYR A 71 -48.19 3.62 46.98
C TYR A 71 -47.84 2.68 45.79
N LEU A 72 -46.57 2.29 45.64
CA LEU A 72 -46.16 1.31 44.62
C LEU A 72 -46.68 -0.09 44.93
N ALA A 73 -46.68 -0.45 46.22
CA ALA A 73 -47.27 -1.70 46.70
C ALA A 73 -48.79 -1.73 46.50
N ASP A 74 -49.45 -0.61 46.81
CA ASP A 74 -50.89 -0.46 46.62
C ASP A 74 -51.25 -0.50 45.13
N LYS A 75 -50.44 0.15 44.28
CA LYS A 75 -50.62 0.07 42.81
C LYS A 75 -50.44 -1.36 42.29
N ALA A 76 -49.47 -2.11 42.79
CA ALA A 76 -49.31 -3.52 42.41
C ALA A 76 -50.54 -4.36 42.77
N ARG A 77 -51.13 -4.14 43.96
CA ARG A 77 -52.38 -4.81 44.38
C ARG A 77 -53.57 -4.40 43.50
N GLU A 78 -53.67 -3.13 43.14
CA GLU A 78 -54.71 -2.61 42.24
C GLU A 78 -54.63 -3.27 40.86
N LEU A 79 -53.44 -3.32 40.25
CA LEU A 79 -53.22 -3.88 38.92
C LEU A 79 -53.53 -5.39 38.85
N VAL A 80 -53.16 -6.12 39.89
CA VAL A 80 -53.33 -7.58 39.98
C VAL A 80 -54.75 -7.96 40.37
N GLY A 81 -55.40 -7.15 41.21
CA GLY A 81 -56.73 -7.44 41.75
C GLY A 81 -56.77 -8.78 42.46
N ASN A 82 -57.63 -9.68 41.97
CA ASN A 82 -57.84 -11.03 42.53
C ASN A 82 -57.05 -12.14 41.79
N GLU A 83 -56.17 -11.80 40.84
CA GLU A 83 -55.36 -12.81 40.15
C GLU A 83 -54.41 -13.49 41.14
N THR A 84 -54.30 -14.81 41.03
CA THR A 84 -53.47 -15.64 41.91
C THR A 84 -52.40 -16.43 41.16
N ASN A 85 -52.51 -16.54 39.84
CA ASN A 85 -51.54 -17.18 38.97
C ASN A 85 -50.25 -16.35 38.91
N VAL A 86 -49.13 -16.92 39.36
CA VAL A 86 -47.89 -16.16 39.56
C VAL A 86 -47.34 -15.61 38.24
N LEU A 87 -47.35 -16.41 37.17
CA LEU A 87 -46.82 -15.98 35.87
C LEU A 87 -47.66 -14.84 35.27
N LYS A 88 -48.99 -14.87 35.42
CA LYS A 88 -49.86 -13.76 34.99
C LYS A 88 -49.60 -12.49 35.79
N ILE A 89 -49.45 -12.60 37.11
CA ILE A 89 -49.10 -11.46 37.97
C ILE A 89 -47.79 -10.82 37.50
N VAL A 90 -46.75 -11.62 37.28
CA VAL A 90 -45.46 -11.11 36.79
C VAL A 90 -45.63 -10.43 35.43
N SER A 91 -46.35 -11.05 34.49
CA SER A 91 -46.63 -10.45 33.17
C SER A 91 -47.31 -9.10 33.29
N GLN A 92 -48.39 -8.99 34.08
CA GLN A 92 -49.13 -7.74 34.27
C GLN A 92 -48.27 -6.61 34.81
N LEU A 93 -47.40 -6.91 35.77
CA LEU A 93 -46.49 -5.92 36.36
C LEU A 93 -45.37 -5.53 35.39
N VAL A 94 -44.84 -6.48 34.61
CA VAL A 94 -43.85 -6.19 33.56
C VAL A 94 -44.46 -5.29 32.48
N ASP A 95 -45.65 -5.61 31.99
CA ASP A 95 -46.38 -4.82 30.99
C ASP A 95 -46.64 -3.39 31.52
N TYR A 96 -47.04 -3.27 32.79
CA TYR A 96 -47.21 -1.97 33.44
C TYR A 96 -45.89 -1.18 33.49
N ILE A 97 -44.79 -1.80 33.90
CA ILE A 97 -43.49 -1.11 33.99
C ILE A 97 -43.00 -0.69 32.61
N TRP A 98 -43.11 -1.54 31.58
CA TRP A 98 -42.77 -1.16 30.21
C TRP A 98 -43.59 0.02 29.69
N ALA A 99 -44.87 0.09 30.07
CA ALA A 99 -45.73 1.21 29.71
C ALA A 99 -45.44 2.49 30.53
N LYS A 100 -44.83 2.36 31.71
CA LYS A 100 -44.67 3.47 32.67
C LYS A 100 -43.26 3.99 32.83
N VAL A 101 -42.23 3.25 32.44
CA VAL A 101 -40.83 3.63 32.67
C VAL A 101 -40.07 3.73 31.37
N VAL A 102 -39.48 4.90 31.11
CA VAL A 102 -38.58 5.11 29.99
C VAL A 102 -37.16 4.79 30.41
N TYR A 103 -36.43 4.07 29.55
CA TYR A 103 -35.04 3.72 29.82
C TYR A 103 -34.16 4.97 29.81
N LYS A 104 -33.52 5.25 30.94
CA LYS A 104 -32.59 6.37 31.10
C LYS A 104 -31.55 6.03 32.15
N SER A 105 -30.28 6.13 31.79
CA SER A 105 -29.18 5.86 32.70
C SER A 105 -28.84 7.08 33.55
N PHE A 106 -28.49 6.81 34.81
CA PHE A 106 -28.12 7.82 35.80
C PHE A 106 -26.72 7.53 36.38
N HIS A 107 -26.15 8.51 37.09
CA HIS A 107 -24.84 8.34 37.73
C HIS A 107 -24.85 7.39 38.94
N ARG A 108 -26.04 7.05 39.45
CA ARG A 108 -26.25 6.08 40.53
C ARG A 108 -27.55 5.29 40.30
N PRO A 109 -27.65 4.08 40.88
CA PRO A 109 -28.92 3.38 41.01
C PRO A 109 -29.97 4.24 41.75
N ARG A 110 -31.23 4.00 41.42
CA ARG A 110 -32.40 4.68 41.98
C ARG A 110 -33.25 3.72 42.79
N TYR A 111 -33.82 4.24 43.87
CA TYR A 111 -34.84 3.53 44.60
C TYR A 111 -36.13 3.43 43.78
N PRO A 112 -37.00 2.43 44.02
CA PRO A 112 -38.25 2.25 43.28
C PRO A 112 -39.15 3.50 43.21
N ASN A 113 -39.22 4.29 44.29
CA ASN A 113 -39.98 5.55 44.34
C ASN A 113 -39.30 6.70 43.60
N GLU A 114 -38.00 6.60 43.32
CA GLU A 114 -37.30 7.54 42.45
C GLU A 114 -37.48 7.14 40.98
N THR A 115 -37.54 5.84 40.68
CA THR A 115 -37.78 5.30 39.32
C THR A 115 -39.18 5.64 38.83
N LEU A 116 -40.20 5.43 39.67
CA LEU A 116 -41.59 5.82 39.39
C LEU A 116 -42.17 6.64 40.55
N PRO A 117 -41.96 7.97 40.56
CA PRO A 117 -42.41 8.86 41.63
C PRO A 117 -43.92 8.88 41.87
N PRO A 118 -44.39 9.26 43.08
CA PRO A 118 -45.82 9.29 43.41
C PRO A 118 -46.65 10.14 42.45
N GLU A 119 -46.12 11.29 42.01
CA GLU A 119 -46.79 12.18 41.06
C GLU A 119 -46.95 11.56 39.67
N LYS A 120 -46.16 10.52 39.34
CA LYS A 120 -46.17 9.85 38.03
C LYS A 120 -46.94 8.53 38.01
N ILE A 121 -47.45 8.07 39.16
CA ILE A 121 -48.09 6.76 39.30
C ILE A 121 -49.34 6.62 38.42
N ASN A 122 -50.14 7.69 38.34
CA ASN A 122 -51.36 7.75 37.56
C ASN A 122 -51.10 8.33 36.17
N GLU A 123 -50.45 9.49 36.09
CA GLU A 123 -50.21 10.24 34.85
C GLU A 123 -48.71 10.48 34.63
N GLY A 124 -48.25 10.37 33.39
CA GLY A 124 -46.82 10.52 33.05
C GLY A 124 -45.99 9.23 33.15
N LEU A 125 -44.67 9.40 32.97
CA LEU A 125 -43.69 8.33 32.83
C LEU A 125 -42.52 8.48 33.82
N GLY A 126 -42.23 7.41 34.54
CA GLY A 126 -41.00 7.23 35.31
C GLY A 126 -39.77 7.09 34.42
N GLU A 127 -38.59 7.13 35.04
CA GLU A 127 -37.30 7.03 34.36
C GLU A 127 -36.36 6.12 35.16
N GLY A 128 -35.69 5.19 34.49
CA GLY A 128 -34.69 4.32 35.11
C GLY A 128 -34.07 3.35 34.12
N ASP A 129 -32.86 2.88 34.42
CA ASP A 129 -32.15 1.88 33.62
C ASP A 129 -32.41 0.45 34.12
N CYS A 130 -31.48 -0.47 33.88
CA CYS A 130 -31.68 -1.91 34.03
C CYS A 130 -32.00 -2.36 35.46
N ASP A 131 -31.21 -1.95 36.44
CA ASP A 131 -31.41 -2.30 37.84
C ASP A 131 -32.53 -1.49 38.48
N ASP A 132 -32.72 -0.23 38.08
CA ASP A 132 -33.87 0.60 38.50
C ASP A 132 -35.21 -0.07 38.19
N GLN A 133 -35.40 -0.52 36.94
CA GLN A 133 -36.62 -1.22 36.52
C GLN A 133 -36.78 -2.57 37.22
N ALA A 134 -35.69 -3.31 37.40
CA ALA A 134 -35.70 -4.56 38.15
C ALA A 134 -36.09 -4.32 39.62
N ASN A 135 -35.57 -3.28 40.26
CA ASN A 135 -35.89 -2.91 41.64
C ASN A 135 -37.36 -2.55 41.82
N LEU A 136 -37.93 -1.80 40.87
CA LEU A 136 -39.36 -1.48 40.86
C LEU A 136 -40.22 -2.75 40.77
N LEU A 137 -39.89 -3.66 39.85
CA LEU A 137 -40.58 -4.95 39.72
C LEU A 137 -40.47 -5.78 41.00
N ILE A 138 -39.26 -5.90 41.57
CA ILE A 138 -39.01 -6.66 42.79
C ILE A 138 -39.81 -6.08 43.95
N LEU A 139 -39.88 -4.74 44.09
CA LEU A 139 -40.70 -4.11 45.13
C LEU A 139 -42.17 -4.54 45.02
N MET A 140 -42.73 -4.42 43.82
CA MET A 140 -44.14 -4.77 43.56
C MET A 140 -44.41 -6.25 43.80
N LEU A 141 -43.52 -7.14 43.34
CA LEU A 141 -43.64 -8.59 43.54
C LEU A 141 -43.53 -8.99 45.01
N ARG A 142 -42.56 -8.44 45.74
CA ARG A 142 -42.37 -8.72 47.18
C ARG A 142 -43.59 -8.26 47.98
N ALA A 143 -44.18 -7.11 47.64
CA ALA A 143 -45.41 -6.61 48.26
C ALA A 143 -46.63 -7.54 48.07
N LEU A 144 -46.62 -8.37 47.01
CA LEU A 144 -47.63 -9.39 46.70
C LEU A 144 -47.24 -10.78 47.24
N GLY A 145 -46.12 -10.90 47.94
CA GLY A 145 -45.64 -12.17 48.51
C GLY A 145 -45.01 -13.11 47.47
N ILE A 146 -44.51 -12.58 46.35
CA ILE A 146 -43.76 -13.33 45.34
C ILE A 146 -42.24 -13.13 45.61
N PRO A 147 -41.49 -14.21 45.93
CA PRO A 147 -40.05 -14.16 46.12
C PRO A 147 -39.32 -13.64 44.89
N SER A 148 -38.52 -12.59 45.07
CA SER A 148 -37.73 -12.00 43.99
C SER A 148 -36.48 -11.31 44.53
N TYR A 149 -35.41 -11.23 43.74
CA TYR A 149 -34.17 -10.55 44.11
C TYR A 149 -33.47 -9.97 42.88
N LEU A 150 -32.54 -9.04 43.08
CA LEU A 150 -31.77 -8.42 42.00
C LEU A 150 -30.49 -9.22 41.75
N THR A 151 -30.15 -9.44 40.48
CA THR A 151 -28.84 -9.92 40.07
C THR A 151 -28.18 -8.85 39.22
N VAL A 152 -26.91 -8.58 39.47
CA VAL A 152 -26.08 -7.69 38.65
C VAL A 152 -24.87 -8.45 38.11
N GLY A 153 -24.45 -8.11 36.90
CA GLY A 153 -23.40 -8.83 36.21
C GLY A 153 -22.80 -8.09 35.01
N TYR A 154 -21.76 -8.69 34.45
CA TYR A 154 -21.12 -8.23 33.21
C TYR A 154 -21.71 -8.96 32.01
N VAL A 155 -21.83 -8.24 30.90
CA VAL A 155 -22.16 -8.82 29.59
C VAL A 155 -20.94 -8.70 28.69
N GLY A 156 -20.24 -9.79 28.43
CA GLY A 156 -19.04 -9.82 27.58
C GLY A 156 -19.29 -10.28 26.15
N ASP A 157 -18.41 -9.85 25.24
CA ASP A 157 -18.32 -10.31 23.85
C ASP A 157 -16.87 -10.62 23.39
N PHE A 158 -15.90 -10.47 24.30
CA PHE A 158 -14.45 -10.59 24.05
C PHE A 158 -13.89 -9.65 22.97
N ASN A 159 -14.58 -8.54 22.67
CA ASN A 159 -14.06 -7.51 21.78
C ASN A 159 -13.14 -6.56 22.55
N TYR A 160 -11.84 -6.87 22.57
CA TYR A 160 -10.84 -6.10 23.34
C TYR A 160 -10.40 -4.79 22.67
N GLY A 161 -10.82 -4.53 21.43
CA GLY A 161 -10.40 -3.37 20.64
C GLY A 161 -11.21 -2.10 20.86
N VAL A 162 -12.28 -2.16 21.66
CA VAL A 162 -13.14 -1.01 21.98
C VAL A 162 -13.07 -0.74 23.47
N ASP A 163 -12.48 0.39 23.85
CA ASP A 163 -12.52 0.87 25.23
C ASP A 163 -13.94 1.27 25.62
N ARG A 164 -14.36 0.86 26.81
CA ARG A 164 -15.59 1.34 27.42
C ARG A 164 -15.22 1.98 28.74
N ILE A 165 -15.24 3.31 28.72
CA ILE A 165 -14.79 4.13 29.83
C ILE A 165 -16.01 4.72 30.53
N GLN A 166 -16.11 4.46 31.83
CA GLN A 166 -16.96 5.21 32.73
C GLN A 166 -16.05 6.14 33.53
N TYR A 167 -15.96 7.40 33.08
CA TYR A 167 -15.15 8.40 33.74
C TYR A 167 -15.99 9.58 34.20
N ASN A 168 -15.90 9.90 35.49
CA ASN A 168 -16.44 11.13 36.03
C ASN A 168 -15.37 11.88 36.81
N LYS A 169 -14.90 13.01 36.24
CA LYS A 169 -13.85 13.86 36.82
C LYS A 169 -14.14 14.31 38.25
N THR A 170 -15.41 14.47 38.61
CA THR A 170 -15.81 14.92 39.95
C THR A 170 -15.90 13.79 40.98
N LEU A 171 -15.81 12.53 40.56
CA LEU A 171 -15.99 11.37 41.45
C LEU A 171 -14.68 10.72 41.90
N HIS A 172 -13.49 11.25 41.54
CA HIS A 172 -12.18 10.61 41.84
C HIS A 172 -12.11 9.11 41.47
N HIS A 173 -12.96 8.66 40.54
CA HIS A 173 -13.17 7.26 40.19
C HIS A 173 -13.20 7.12 38.67
N TYR A 174 -12.36 6.22 38.16
CA TYR A 174 -12.22 5.90 36.75
C TYR A 174 -12.38 4.39 36.58
N THR A 175 -13.23 3.96 35.67
CA THR A 175 -13.35 2.55 35.31
C THR A 175 -13.19 2.35 33.81
N ASN A 176 -12.29 1.45 33.42
CA ASN A 176 -12.12 1.00 32.04
C ASN A 176 -12.44 -0.49 31.93
N PHE A 177 -13.22 -0.84 30.90
CA PHE A 177 -13.65 -2.19 30.62
C PHE A 177 -13.09 -2.71 29.30
N LYS A 178 -12.59 -3.96 29.29
CA LYS A 178 -12.13 -4.67 28.09
C LYS A 178 -12.86 -6.01 27.91
N GLY A 179 -13.40 -6.24 26.71
CA GLY A 179 -14.19 -7.44 26.42
C GLY A 179 -15.50 -7.55 27.20
N ILE A 180 -15.91 -6.47 27.88
CA ILE A 180 -17.18 -6.30 28.58
C ILE A 180 -17.93 -5.20 27.86
N ASN A 181 -19.15 -5.50 27.44
CA ASN A 181 -20.02 -4.57 26.74
C ASN A 181 -20.91 -3.75 27.66
N LEU A 182 -21.43 -4.35 28.71
CA LEU A 182 -22.44 -3.71 29.53
C LEU A 182 -22.37 -4.24 30.96
N LEU A 183 -22.53 -3.33 31.92
CA LEU A 183 -22.96 -3.63 33.28
C LEU A 183 -24.48 -3.74 33.27
N HIS A 184 -25.03 -4.87 33.72
CA HIS A 184 -26.46 -5.14 33.60
C HIS A 184 -27.06 -5.68 34.88
N GLY A 185 -28.28 -5.23 35.20
CA GLY A 185 -29.08 -5.70 36.32
C GLY A 185 -30.42 -6.26 35.86
N TRP A 186 -30.86 -7.38 36.45
CA TRP A 186 -32.17 -7.96 36.17
C TRP A 186 -32.80 -8.60 37.42
N ALA A 187 -34.13 -8.71 37.41
CA ALA A 187 -34.86 -9.38 38.48
C ALA A 187 -34.80 -10.90 38.30
N VAL A 188 -34.71 -11.63 39.40
CA VAL A 188 -34.89 -13.08 39.43
C VAL A 188 -36.10 -13.39 40.30
N VAL A 189 -37.10 -14.06 39.74
CA VAL A 189 -38.44 -14.21 40.31
C VAL A 189 -38.80 -15.68 40.47
N TYR A 190 -39.35 -16.08 41.61
CA TYR A 190 -39.78 -17.46 41.83
C TYR A 190 -41.19 -17.70 41.28
N ILE A 191 -41.30 -18.55 40.25
CA ILE A 191 -42.52 -18.89 39.54
C ILE A 191 -42.77 -20.41 39.65
N PRO A 192 -43.76 -20.85 40.43
CA PRO A 192 -44.11 -22.27 40.50
C PRO A 192 -44.75 -22.79 39.19
N PRO A 193 -44.58 -24.09 38.85
CA PRO A 193 -43.77 -25.09 39.56
C PRO A 193 -42.27 -25.02 39.21
N TRP A 194 -41.87 -24.14 38.30
CA TRP A 194 -40.58 -24.18 37.62
C TRP A 194 -39.38 -23.60 38.41
N GLY A 195 -39.62 -22.76 39.43
CA GLY A 195 -38.56 -22.22 40.27
C GLY A 195 -38.15 -20.79 39.90
N TRP A 196 -36.86 -20.48 39.91
CA TRP A 196 -36.35 -19.12 39.72
C TRP A 196 -36.18 -18.77 38.23
N PHE A 197 -36.79 -17.67 37.80
CA PHE A 197 -36.77 -17.17 36.43
C PHE A 197 -36.04 -15.83 36.36
N PRO A 198 -35.13 -15.63 35.40
CA PRO A 198 -34.71 -14.30 35.04
C PRO A 198 -35.88 -13.55 34.39
N VAL A 199 -36.20 -12.39 34.92
CA VAL A 199 -37.17 -11.46 34.36
C VAL A 199 -36.43 -10.17 34.05
N ASP A 200 -36.01 -10.05 32.79
CA ASP A 200 -35.20 -8.95 32.30
C ASP A 200 -36.07 -7.97 31.50
N LEU A 201 -36.31 -6.80 32.09
CA LEU A 201 -37.15 -5.76 31.49
C LEU A 201 -36.41 -4.96 30.41
N THR A 202 -35.09 -5.10 30.30
CA THR A 202 -34.25 -4.16 29.55
C THR A 202 -33.35 -4.82 28.52
N PHE A 203 -33.06 -6.12 28.65
CA PHE A 203 -32.29 -6.91 27.69
C PHE A 203 -33.06 -8.16 27.25
N SER A 204 -33.99 -7.96 26.31
CA SER A 204 -34.79 -9.00 25.63
C SER A 204 -35.24 -8.52 24.25
N ILE A 205 -35.69 -9.45 23.39
CA ILE A 205 -35.99 -9.13 21.98
C ILE A 205 -37.38 -8.51 21.79
N SER A 206 -38.36 -8.82 22.65
CA SER A 206 -39.71 -8.28 22.56
C SER A 206 -40.14 -7.68 23.90
N LYS A 207 -40.66 -6.45 23.83
CA LYS A 207 -41.33 -5.76 24.96
C LYS A 207 -42.86 -5.87 24.91
N ASN A 208 -43.41 -6.65 23.97
CA ASN A 208 -44.85 -6.82 23.80
C ASN A 208 -45.30 -8.28 24.02
N ASP A 209 -44.35 -9.17 24.32
CA ASP A 209 -44.61 -10.59 24.62
C ASP A 209 -43.72 -11.00 25.80
N PHE A 210 -44.31 -11.10 26.98
CA PHE A 210 -43.61 -11.45 28.21
C PHE A 210 -42.99 -12.85 28.18
N LEU A 211 -43.66 -13.86 27.60
CA LEU A 211 -43.09 -15.22 27.57
C LEU A 211 -41.89 -15.29 26.64
N TYR A 212 -41.98 -14.59 25.50
CA TYR A 212 -40.86 -14.45 24.59
C TYR A 212 -39.72 -13.63 25.18
N SER A 213 -40.03 -12.59 25.98
CA SER A 213 -39.01 -11.77 26.65
C SER A 213 -38.24 -12.58 27.70
N VAL A 214 -38.91 -13.42 28.48
CA VAL A 214 -38.28 -14.34 29.44
C VAL A 214 -37.37 -15.34 28.72
N ASN A 215 -37.85 -15.91 27.60
CA ASN A 215 -37.06 -16.85 26.78
C ASN A 215 -35.83 -16.20 26.13
N THR A 216 -35.88 -14.88 25.89
CA THR A 216 -34.80 -14.10 25.28
C THR A 216 -34.09 -13.18 26.27
N SER A 217 -34.31 -13.37 27.57
CA SER A 217 -33.62 -12.64 28.64
C SER A 217 -32.11 -12.83 28.54
N LEU A 218 -31.33 -11.87 29.04
CA LEU A 218 -29.87 -11.85 28.91
C LEU A 218 -29.19 -13.20 29.25
N ILE A 219 -29.63 -13.88 30.30
CA ILE A 219 -29.00 -15.13 30.75
C ILE A 219 -29.46 -16.39 30.01
N SER A 220 -30.40 -16.26 29.07
CA SER A 220 -30.95 -17.40 28.34
C SER A 220 -29.95 -18.07 27.38
N GLU A 221 -30.24 -19.33 27.02
CA GLU A 221 -29.53 -20.04 25.95
C GLU A 221 -29.59 -19.34 24.59
N PHE A 222 -30.61 -18.50 24.35
CA PHE A 222 -30.79 -17.77 23.10
C PHE A 222 -29.51 -17.03 22.67
N TRP A 223 -28.86 -16.37 23.62
CA TRP A 223 -27.67 -15.55 23.41
C TRP A 223 -26.39 -16.34 23.10
N LYS A 224 -26.42 -17.67 23.21
CA LYS A 224 -25.29 -18.55 22.87
C LYS A 224 -24.92 -18.45 21.39
N ALA A 225 -25.91 -18.37 20.51
CA ALA A 225 -25.69 -18.24 19.07
C ALA A 225 -24.99 -16.92 18.71
N TYR A 226 -25.20 -15.88 19.52
CA TYR A 226 -24.66 -14.53 19.32
C TYR A 226 -23.36 -14.27 20.10
N LYS A 227 -22.80 -15.30 20.76
CA LYS A 227 -21.58 -15.22 21.57
C LYS A 227 -21.63 -14.15 22.69
N VAL A 228 -22.82 -13.75 23.11
CA VAL A 228 -23.01 -12.84 24.25
C VAL A 228 -22.87 -13.62 25.55
N ILE A 229 -21.98 -13.20 26.43
CA ILE A 229 -21.59 -13.93 27.64
C ILE A 229 -22.02 -13.15 28.88
N PRO A 230 -23.13 -13.54 29.51
CA PRO A 230 -23.50 -12.98 30.79
C PRO A 230 -22.72 -13.66 31.92
N ILE A 231 -22.18 -12.85 32.81
CA ILE A 231 -21.45 -13.28 34.00
C ILE A 231 -22.18 -12.70 35.20
N GLU A 232 -22.86 -13.55 35.95
CA GLU A 232 -23.48 -13.17 37.21
C GLU A 232 -22.39 -12.85 38.25
N CYS A 233 -22.40 -11.63 38.80
CA CYS A 233 -21.41 -11.19 39.77
C CYS A 233 -21.98 -11.21 41.18
N VAL A 234 -23.13 -10.55 41.40
CA VAL A 234 -23.70 -10.35 42.73
C VAL A 234 -25.19 -10.61 42.74
N LYS A 235 -25.66 -11.26 43.81
CA LYS A 235 -27.09 -11.50 44.10
C LYS A 235 -27.50 -10.66 45.31
N ILE A 236 -28.31 -9.65 45.08
CA ILE A 236 -28.74 -8.70 46.11
C ILE A 236 -30.11 -9.15 46.59
N CYS A 237 -30.15 -9.71 47.80
CA CYS A 237 -31.37 -10.29 48.36
C CYS A 237 -31.97 -9.44 49.50
N HIS A 238 -31.12 -8.83 50.32
CA HIS A 238 -31.53 -8.20 51.59
C HIS A 238 -30.90 -6.83 51.80
N GLU A 239 -29.87 -6.49 51.02
CA GLU A 239 -29.02 -5.33 51.25
C GLU A 239 -29.56 -4.07 50.56
N ASP A 240 -29.26 -2.92 51.15
CA ASP A 240 -29.42 -1.63 50.49
C ASP A 240 -28.11 -1.25 49.77
N TYR A 241 -27.90 -1.82 48.59
CA TYR A 241 -26.71 -1.54 47.78
C TYR A 241 -26.69 -0.10 47.25
N ILE A 242 -27.85 0.57 47.19
CA ILE A 242 -27.96 1.95 46.73
C ILE A 242 -27.38 2.89 47.79
N ALA A 243 -27.77 2.71 49.06
CA ALA A 243 -27.18 3.46 50.17
C ALA A 243 -25.67 3.19 50.27
N GLN A 244 -25.26 1.92 50.20
CA GLN A 244 -23.83 1.56 50.23
C GLN A 244 -23.03 2.23 49.10
N TYR A 245 -23.57 2.29 47.89
CA TYR A 245 -22.93 2.96 46.76
C TYR A 245 -22.84 4.48 46.97
N ILE A 246 -23.88 5.11 47.51
CA ILE A 246 -23.88 6.55 47.82
C ILE A 246 -22.84 6.87 48.90
N ASP A 247 -22.77 6.08 49.97
CA ASP A 247 -21.80 6.24 51.04
C ASP A 247 -20.37 6.07 50.51
N PHE A 248 -20.14 5.02 49.71
CA PHE A 248 -18.86 4.79 49.05
C PHE A 248 -18.44 5.97 48.17
N LEU A 249 -19.33 6.48 47.31
CA LEU A 249 -19.02 7.66 46.48
C LEU A 249 -18.70 8.89 47.35
N GLY A 250 -19.42 9.08 48.45
CA GLY A 250 -19.16 10.17 49.39
C GLY A 250 -17.79 10.05 50.07
N GLU A 251 -17.34 8.84 50.39
CA GLU A 251 -15.99 8.59 50.91
C GLU A 251 -14.91 8.81 49.84
N VAL A 252 -15.13 8.30 48.63
CA VAL A 252 -14.20 8.43 47.50
C VAL A 252 -13.94 9.90 47.16
N VAL A 253 -15.00 10.71 47.04
CA VAL A 253 -14.87 12.13 46.68
C VAL A 253 -14.17 12.94 47.77
N ARG A 254 -14.35 12.58 49.04
CA ARG A 254 -13.67 13.24 50.17
C ARG A 254 -12.23 12.75 50.37
N SER A 255 -11.89 11.62 49.77
CA SER A 255 -10.55 11.03 49.87
C SER A 255 -9.55 11.77 48.97
N PRO A 256 -8.29 11.93 49.41
CA PRO A 256 -7.20 12.38 48.55
C PRO A 256 -6.78 11.31 47.52
N LEU A 257 -7.37 10.11 47.57
CA LEU A 257 -7.09 9.01 46.66
C LEU A 257 -7.91 9.11 45.38
N PHE A 258 -7.29 8.70 44.27
CA PHE A 258 -7.97 8.46 43.00
C PHE A 258 -8.02 6.96 42.76
N TYR A 259 -9.22 6.46 42.45
CA TYR A 259 -9.49 5.05 42.25
C TYR A 259 -9.58 4.75 40.75
N TYR A 260 -8.82 3.75 40.30
CA TYR A 260 -8.79 3.31 38.91
C TYR A 260 -9.08 1.81 38.86
N ASP A 261 -10.19 1.45 38.24
CA ASP A 261 -10.62 0.08 38.07
C ASP A 261 -10.47 -0.33 36.60
N GLU A 262 -9.62 -1.31 36.34
CA GLU A 262 -9.47 -1.95 35.03
C GLU A 262 -10.08 -3.34 35.08
N CYS A 263 -11.17 -3.54 34.36
CA CYS A 263 -11.95 -4.77 34.38
C CYS A 263 -11.92 -5.45 33.01
N ALA A 264 -11.47 -6.70 32.95
CA ALA A 264 -11.45 -7.47 31.71
C ALA A 264 -12.10 -8.84 31.87
N VAL A 265 -12.90 -9.25 30.88
CA VAL A 265 -13.36 -10.64 30.73
C VAL A 265 -12.51 -11.32 29.68
N ILE A 266 -11.70 -12.28 30.11
CA ILE A 266 -10.67 -12.91 29.28
C ILE A 266 -11.14 -14.30 28.85
N SER A 267 -11.11 -14.56 27.54
CA SER A 267 -11.37 -15.89 26.99
C SER A 267 -10.29 -16.89 27.45
N PRO A 268 -10.61 -18.15 27.76
CA PRO A 268 -9.61 -19.18 28.06
C PRO A 268 -8.57 -19.43 26.95
N ARG A 269 -8.79 -18.89 25.75
CA ARG A 269 -7.88 -18.98 24.60
C ARG A 269 -6.91 -17.80 24.48
N ASP A 270 -7.07 -16.76 25.30
CA ASP A 270 -6.21 -15.58 25.32
C ASP A 270 -5.29 -15.60 26.56
N SER A 271 -4.16 -14.88 26.48
CA SER A 271 -3.29 -14.65 27.65
C SER A 271 -3.66 -13.36 28.37
N ILE A 272 -3.45 -13.35 29.69
CA ILE A 272 -3.72 -12.19 30.56
C ILE A 272 -2.85 -11.00 30.15
N GLU A 273 -1.57 -11.24 29.86
CA GLU A 273 -0.59 -10.22 29.48
C GLU A 273 -1.00 -9.52 28.18
N ARG A 274 -1.53 -10.28 27.22
CA ARG A 274 -2.01 -9.70 25.96
C ARG A 274 -3.20 -8.80 26.21
N VAL A 275 -4.20 -9.24 26.98
CA VAL A 275 -5.37 -8.39 27.25
C VAL A 275 -4.98 -7.15 28.05
N LYS A 276 -4.05 -7.28 29.00
CA LYS A 276 -3.50 -6.12 29.74
C LYS A 276 -2.85 -5.09 28.83
N SER A 277 -2.14 -5.52 27.78
CA SER A 277 -1.50 -4.60 26.83
C SER A 277 -2.49 -3.70 26.08
N PHE A 278 -3.79 -4.01 26.10
CA PHE A 278 -4.83 -3.18 25.49
C PHE A 278 -5.32 -2.05 26.39
N PHE A 279 -5.08 -2.09 27.71
CA PHE A 279 -5.42 -0.96 28.57
C PHE A 279 -4.47 0.21 28.27
N GLU A 280 -5.06 1.39 28.06
CA GLU A 280 -4.28 2.63 28.00
C GLU A 280 -3.63 2.92 29.35
N PRO A 281 -2.48 3.63 29.39
CA PRO A 281 -1.90 4.08 30.64
C PRO A 281 -2.93 4.84 31.48
N LEU A 282 -2.97 4.54 32.78
CA LEU A 282 -3.92 5.18 33.71
C LEU A 282 -3.95 6.69 33.49
N PRO A 283 -5.15 7.29 33.32
CA PRO A 283 -5.28 8.72 33.09
C PRO A 283 -5.08 9.48 34.41
N LEU A 284 -3.83 9.53 34.87
CA LEU A 284 -3.48 10.18 36.13
C LEU A 284 -3.61 11.71 35.95
N PRO A 285 -4.46 12.40 36.73
CA PRO A 285 -4.76 13.82 36.55
C PRO A 285 -3.57 14.75 36.81
N TRP A 286 -2.51 14.23 37.46
CA TRP A 286 -1.26 14.96 37.69
C TRP A 286 -0.22 14.81 36.57
N MET A 287 -0.44 13.91 35.60
CA MET A 287 0.48 13.69 34.49
C MET A 287 0.35 14.76 33.43
N LYS A 288 1.47 15.37 33.04
CA LYS A 288 1.51 16.38 31.98
C LYS A 288 1.64 15.71 30.62
N LYS A 289 0.76 16.05 29.66
CA LYS A 289 0.88 15.62 28.26
C LYS A 289 2.14 16.21 27.64
N THR A 290 2.94 15.39 26.96
CA THR A 290 4.12 15.85 26.21
C THR A 290 3.89 15.77 24.71
N THR A 291 4.59 16.62 23.97
CA THR A 291 4.61 16.66 22.50
C THR A 291 6.06 16.70 22.04
N ILE A 292 6.42 15.83 21.09
CA ILE A 292 7.70 15.87 20.39
C ILE A 292 7.50 16.59 19.05
N ASN A 293 8.48 17.41 18.67
CA ASN A 293 8.59 18.06 17.36
C ASN A 293 9.97 17.76 16.75
N ILE A 294 10.03 17.25 15.53
CA ILE A 294 11.23 16.92 14.76
C ILE A 294 11.42 17.96 13.65
N LYS A 295 12.62 18.50 13.56
CA LYS A 295 13.08 19.43 12.54
C LYS A 295 14.21 18.76 11.73
N ILE A 296 13.91 18.51 10.47
CA ILE A 296 14.82 17.91 9.50
C ILE A 296 14.57 18.51 8.10
N PRO A 297 15.59 18.68 7.24
CA PRO A 297 15.39 19.08 5.85
C PRO A 297 14.53 18.05 5.10
N VAL A 298 13.79 18.51 4.08
CA VAL A 298 12.94 17.61 3.26
C VAL A 298 13.78 16.79 2.28
N SER A 299 14.88 17.36 1.80
CA SER A 299 15.84 16.70 0.90
C SER A 299 17.28 17.00 1.33
N VAL A 300 18.17 16.02 1.18
CA VAL A 300 19.60 16.11 1.52
C VAL A 300 20.46 15.37 0.49
N LYS A 301 21.77 15.66 0.49
CA LYS A 301 22.74 15.01 -0.41
C LYS A 301 23.37 13.78 0.22
N LEU A 302 23.77 12.85 -0.64
CA LEU A 302 24.50 11.63 -0.27
C LEU A 302 25.93 11.97 0.22
N PHE A 303 26.43 11.17 1.16
CA PHE A 303 27.75 11.26 1.78
C PHE A 303 28.03 12.53 2.60
N GLU A 304 26.98 13.23 3.03
CA GLU A 304 27.05 14.38 3.93
C GLU A 304 26.56 14.03 5.34
N ASN A 305 27.05 14.78 6.31
CA ASN A 305 26.53 14.76 7.68
C ASN A 305 25.37 15.75 7.78
N ILE A 306 24.20 15.26 8.18
CA ILE A 306 23.03 16.10 8.42
C ILE A 306 22.76 16.22 9.92
N THR A 307 22.20 17.35 10.32
CA THR A 307 21.75 17.56 11.70
C THR A 307 20.25 17.34 11.77
N ILE A 308 19.83 16.34 12.54
CA ILE A 308 18.44 16.12 12.90
C ILE A 308 18.25 16.75 14.27
N SER A 309 17.29 17.65 14.40
CA SER A 309 17.01 18.33 15.66
C SER A 309 15.54 18.20 16.03
N GLY A 310 15.22 18.50 17.28
CA GLY A 310 13.85 18.52 17.73
C GLY A 310 13.70 19.10 19.12
N ASN A 311 12.46 19.16 19.59
CA ASN A 311 12.12 19.64 20.91
C ASN A 311 11.02 18.74 21.53
N ILE A 312 11.04 18.60 22.85
CA ILE A 312 9.93 18.03 23.64
C ILE A 312 9.36 19.08 24.60
N THR A 313 8.04 19.22 24.62
CA THR A 313 7.33 20.18 25.48
C THR A 313 6.11 19.52 26.14
N PRO A 314 5.87 19.72 27.46
CA PRO A 314 6.78 20.27 28.47
C PRO A 314 7.97 19.35 28.76
N ILE A 315 9.02 19.89 29.36
CA ILE A 315 10.35 19.25 29.47
C ILE A 315 10.35 18.18 30.58
N PRO A 316 10.55 16.89 30.25
CA PRO A 316 10.77 15.86 31.25
C PRO A 316 12.25 15.87 31.69
N HIS A 317 12.52 16.31 32.92
CA HIS A 317 13.88 16.32 33.47
C HIS A 317 14.46 14.89 33.53
N ASN A 318 15.77 14.75 33.25
CA ASN A 318 16.54 13.49 33.31
C ASN A 318 15.93 12.33 32.50
N SER A 319 15.21 12.63 31.42
CA SER A 319 14.58 11.62 30.57
C SER A 319 15.21 11.61 29.18
N SER A 320 15.43 10.42 28.62
CA SER A 320 15.92 10.26 27.25
C SER A 320 14.76 10.11 26.26
N ILE A 321 15.00 10.58 25.03
CA ILE A 321 14.17 10.32 23.84
C ILE A 321 14.88 9.26 23.02
N THR A 322 14.14 8.24 22.62
CA THR A 322 14.63 7.19 21.73
C THR A 322 14.30 7.56 20.28
N LEU A 323 15.33 7.62 19.44
CA LEU A 323 15.23 7.81 18.00
C LEU A 323 15.45 6.48 17.29
N LYS A 324 14.53 6.11 16.39
CA LYS A 324 14.67 4.99 15.45
C LYS A 324 14.65 5.55 14.04
N ILE A 325 15.77 5.43 13.34
CA ILE A 325 15.96 5.96 12.00
C ILE A 325 16.00 4.78 11.04
N ALA A 326 14.97 4.64 10.21
CA ALA A 326 14.89 3.60 9.19
C ALA A 326 15.52 4.08 7.89
N LYS A 327 16.44 3.26 7.36
CA LYS A 327 17.08 3.41 6.06
C LYS A 327 16.17 2.91 4.92
N PRO A 328 16.46 3.26 3.65
CA PRO A 328 15.74 2.74 2.49
C PRO A 328 15.81 1.20 2.36
N ASP A 329 16.92 0.57 2.73
CA ASP A 329 17.08 -0.90 2.76
C ASP A 329 16.29 -1.61 3.87
N GLY A 330 15.65 -0.85 4.78
CA GLY A 330 14.89 -1.35 5.92
C GLY A 330 15.70 -1.56 7.20
N THR A 331 17.02 -1.31 7.19
CA THR A 331 17.84 -1.32 8.40
C THR A 331 17.47 -0.16 9.33
N ILE A 332 17.59 -0.37 10.65
CA ILE A 332 17.19 0.62 11.66
C ILE A 332 18.38 1.01 12.53
N ILE A 333 18.66 2.31 12.59
CA ILE A 333 19.64 2.89 13.50
C ILE A 333 18.91 3.39 14.75
N GLY A 334 19.28 2.87 15.92
CA GLY A 334 18.82 3.34 17.22
C GLY A 334 19.75 4.39 17.82
N LYS A 335 19.21 5.50 18.32
CA LYS A 335 19.93 6.50 19.12
C LYS A 335 19.11 6.87 20.35
N GLU A 336 19.78 7.27 21.42
CA GLU A 336 19.17 7.93 22.56
C GLU A 336 19.72 9.35 22.71
N VAL A 337 18.84 10.31 22.98
CA VAL A 337 19.22 11.70 23.23
C VAL A 337 18.61 12.19 24.53
N VAL A 338 19.34 13.00 25.29
CA VAL A 338 18.83 13.68 26.48
C VAL A 338 18.53 15.13 26.10
N PRO A 339 17.27 15.59 26.18
CA PRO A 339 16.91 16.98 25.89
C PRO A 339 17.63 17.95 26.83
N SER A 340 17.98 19.12 26.31
CA SER A 340 18.55 20.23 27.09
C SER A 340 17.54 20.79 28.10
N THR A 341 17.98 21.74 28.94
CA THR A 341 17.11 22.49 29.86
C THR A 341 16.02 23.31 29.18
N ARG A 342 16.06 23.44 27.84
CA ARG A 342 15.02 24.08 27.00
C ARG A 342 14.17 23.07 26.23
N GLY A 343 14.39 21.77 26.42
CA GLY A 343 13.68 20.68 25.73
C GLY A 343 14.24 20.35 24.35
N ASP A 344 15.23 21.12 23.87
CA ASP A 344 15.86 20.91 22.57
C ASP A 344 16.87 19.76 22.59
N TRP A 345 16.93 19.00 21.49
CA TRP A 345 17.90 17.94 21.26
C TRP A 345 18.35 17.95 19.79
N ASN A 346 19.53 17.42 19.51
CA ASN A 346 20.02 17.20 18.16
C ASN A 346 20.93 15.95 18.07
N ILE A 347 21.04 15.42 16.86
CA ILE A 347 22.04 14.41 16.48
C ILE A 347 22.63 14.76 15.13
N THR A 348 23.83 14.26 14.88
CA THR A 348 24.43 14.25 13.55
C THR A 348 24.34 12.84 12.99
N LEU A 349 23.91 12.73 11.73
CA LEU A 349 23.76 11.47 11.01
C LEU A 349 24.52 11.55 9.69
N TYR A 350 25.37 10.57 9.41
CA TYR A 350 26.03 10.40 8.12
C TYR A 350 25.10 9.68 7.15
N ILE A 351 24.91 10.23 5.96
CA ILE A 351 24.01 9.70 4.94
C ILE A 351 24.79 8.89 3.92
N ASP A 352 24.65 7.57 3.94
CA ASP A 352 25.38 6.63 3.10
C ASP A 352 24.54 5.97 2.00
N GLU A 353 23.23 6.19 2.00
CA GLU A 353 22.29 5.55 1.08
C GLU A 353 21.25 6.53 0.54
N ALA A 354 21.03 6.50 -0.77
CA ALA A 354 20.02 7.31 -1.45
C ALA A 354 18.63 6.68 -1.32
N GLY A 355 17.58 7.49 -1.18
CA GLY A 355 16.21 7.00 -1.03
C GLY A 355 15.44 7.68 0.09
N LEU A 356 14.34 7.05 0.52
CA LEU A 356 13.46 7.57 1.57
C LEU A 356 13.94 7.11 2.95
N TRP A 357 14.24 8.07 3.81
CA TRP A 357 14.60 7.82 5.20
C TRP A 357 13.47 8.26 6.13
N VAL A 358 13.22 7.49 7.19
CA VAL A 358 12.16 7.76 8.17
C VAL A 358 12.74 7.88 9.57
N VAL A 359 12.45 8.98 10.25
CA VAL A 359 12.92 9.29 11.60
C VAL A 359 11.73 9.22 12.56
N ASN A 360 11.80 8.28 13.50
CA ASN A 360 10.81 8.11 14.55
C ASN A 360 11.40 8.53 15.89
N ALA A 361 10.82 9.55 16.52
CA ALA A 361 11.21 9.98 17.86
C ALA A 361 10.13 9.59 18.87
N SER A 362 10.55 9.00 19.98
CA SER A 362 9.63 8.50 21.02
C SER A 362 10.13 8.83 22.41
N PHE A 363 9.24 9.31 23.25
CA PHE A 363 9.42 9.43 24.68
C PHE A 363 8.46 8.46 25.36
N LYS A 364 9.02 7.57 26.18
CA LYS A 364 8.26 6.48 26.84
C LYS A 364 7.35 6.93 27.98
N GLY A 365 7.45 8.19 28.41
CA GLY A 365 6.77 8.68 29.62
C GLY A 365 7.59 8.44 30.89
N ASN A 366 7.15 9.06 31.99
CA ASN A 366 7.63 8.83 33.36
C ASN A 366 6.53 9.19 34.37
N ASP A 367 6.81 9.14 35.67
CA ASP A 367 5.83 9.37 36.74
C ASP A 367 5.16 10.76 36.74
N MET A 368 5.61 11.71 35.92
CA MET A 368 5.03 13.05 35.78
C MET A 368 4.61 13.43 34.35
N TYR A 369 5.04 12.69 33.33
CA TYR A 369 4.86 13.06 31.93
C TYR A 369 4.39 11.87 31.10
N MET A 370 3.30 12.05 30.34
CA MET A 370 2.79 11.02 29.45
C MET A 370 3.76 10.73 28.29
N PRO A 371 3.76 9.50 27.73
CA PRO A 371 4.51 9.18 26.52
C PRO A 371 4.07 10.05 25.34
N SER A 372 4.99 10.25 24.39
CA SER A 372 4.72 10.96 23.14
C SER A 372 5.60 10.44 22.01
N PHE A 373 5.14 10.67 20.78
CA PHE A 373 5.75 10.12 19.57
C PHE A 373 5.60 11.10 18.40
N GLU A 374 6.58 11.11 17.51
CA GLU A 374 6.48 11.77 16.20
C GLU A 374 7.29 11.02 15.14
N SER A 375 6.83 11.11 13.88
CA SER A 375 7.53 10.60 12.71
C SER A 375 7.71 11.69 11.65
N LYS A 376 8.90 11.75 11.04
CA LYS A 376 9.21 12.59 9.88
C LYS A 376 9.98 11.79 8.84
N GLN A 377 9.84 12.21 7.59
CA GLN A 377 10.54 11.60 6.46
C GLN A 377 11.35 12.65 5.69
N PHE A 378 12.45 12.23 5.09
CA PHE A 378 13.26 13.03 4.19
C PHE A 378 13.82 12.16 3.07
N ILE A 379 14.12 12.79 1.92
CA ILE A 379 14.65 12.11 0.75
C ILE A 379 16.14 12.40 0.63
N VAL A 380 16.92 11.37 0.33
CA VAL A 380 18.33 11.51 -0.03
C VAL A 380 18.43 11.40 -1.55
N GLU A 381 18.88 12.48 -2.19
CA GLU A 381 19.00 12.56 -3.64
C GLU A 381 20.26 11.83 -4.15
N LYS A 382 20.11 11.11 -5.26
CA LYS A 382 21.25 10.58 -6.02
C LYS A 382 22.01 11.71 -6.71
N PHE A 383 23.31 11.54 -6.92
CA PHE A 383 24.10 12.47 -7.73
C PHE A 383 23.59 12.50 -9.18
N SER A 384 23.40 13.70 -9.71
CA SER A 384 22.97 13.89 -11.10
C SER A 384 24.03 13.42 -12.08
N THR A 385 23.63 12.76 -13.16
CA THR A 385 24.53 12.43 -14.27
C THR A 385 24.11 13.04 -15.60
N ARG A 386 25.07 13.20 -16.50
CA ARG A 386 24.87 13.65 -17.87
C ARG A 386 25.55 12.68 -18.82
N LEU A 387 24.87 12.34 -19.90
CA LEU A 387 25.41 11.53 -20.97
C LEU A 387 25.66 12.42 -22.19
N ASN A 388 26.89 12.50 -22.66
CA ASN A 388 27.24 13.13 -23.93
C ASN A 388 27.28 12.05 -25.00
N LEU A 389 26.73 12.35 -26.17
CA LEU A 389 26.63 11.41 -27.28
C LEU A 389 26.86 12.15 -28.58
N ASP A 390 27.68 11.56 -29.44
CA ASP A 390 27.92 12.02 -30.78
C ASP A 390 28.17 10.82 -31.72
N ALA A 391 28.01 11.03 -33.02
CA ALA A 391 28.12 9.97 -34.01
C ALA A 391 28.66 10.49 -35.34
N GLU A 392 29.54 9.70 -35.96
CA GLU A 392 30.12 9.96 -37.26
C GLU A 392 29.78 8.81 -38.23
N ALA A 393 29.46 9.14 -39.49
CA ALA A 393 29.27 8.16 -40.55
C ALA A 393 30.44 8.20 -41.53
N LYS A 394 31.11 7.07 -41.74
CA LYS A 394 32.24 6.95 -42.65
C LYS A 394 32.33 5.54 -43.25
N GLU A 395 32.58 5.46 -44.55
CA GLU A 395 32.80 4.19 -45.27
C GLU A 395 31.66 3.17 -45.08
N GLY A 396 30.40 3.64 -45.06
CA GLY A 396 29.23 2.78 -44.86
C GLY A 396 29.02 2.29 -43.43
N ARG A 397 29.78 2.79 -42.45
CA ARG A 397 29.63 2.46 -41.01
C ARG A 397 29.25 3.68 -40.19
N ILE A 398 28.63 3.44 -39.03
CA ILE A 398 28.35 4.46 -38.01
C ILE A 398 29.26 4.23 -36.81
N PHE A 399 30.04 5.24 -36.45
CA PHE A 399 30.89 5.26 -35.26
C PHE A 399 30.23 6.15 -34.22
N VAL A 400 29.87 5.56 -33.09
CA VAL A 400 29.27 6.25 -31.95
C VAL A 400 30.32 6.45 -30.89
N TYR A 401 30.40 7.65 -30.33
CA TYR A 401 31.26 7.96 -29.19
C TYR A 401 30.52 8.85 -28.20
N GLY A 402 30.82 8.67 -26.92
CA GLY A 402 30.16 9.42 -25.87
C GLY A 402 30.88 9.33 -24.55
N SER A 403 30.40 10.07 -23.56
CA SER A 403 30.92 10.03 -22.21
C SER A 403 29.85 10.27 -21.17
N ILE A 404 30.02 9.69 -19.98
CA ILE A 404 29.19 9.95 -18.82
C ILE A 404 29.91 10.89 -17.85
N ILE A 405 29.16 11.87 -17.31
CA ILE A 405 29.66 12.88 -16.37
C ILE A 405 28.83 12.79 -15.08
N PRO A 406 29.46 12.64 -13.89
CA PRO A 406 30.90 12.45 -13.67
C PRO A 406 31.44 11.14 -14.29
N PRO A 407 32.76 11.01 -14.51
CA PRO A 407 33.33 9.82 -15.12
C PRO A 407 33.08 8.60 -14.23
N LEU A 408 32.44 7.58 -14.80
CA LEU A 408 32.17 6.31 -14.14
C LEU A 408 32.75 5.18 -14.99
N GLU A 409 33.61 4.36 -14.41
CA GLU A 409 34.27 3.24 -15.08
C GLU A 409 33.39 1.98 -15.08
N ASN A 410 33.47 1.18 -16.15
CA ASN A 410 32.80 -0.12 -16.28
C ASN A 410 31.26 -0.06 -16.17
N VAL A 411 30.63 1.09 -16.38
CA VAL A 411 29.16 1.17 -16.43
C VAL A 411 28.65 0.79 -17.81
N LYS A 412 27.57 0.01 -17.85
CA LYS A 412 26.95 -0.43 -19.11
C LYS A 412 26.07 0.66 -19.68
N ILE A 413 26.35 1.09 -20.89
CA ILE A 413 25.55 2.06 -21.66
C ILE A 413 24.78 1.28 -22.73
N ASP A 414 23.47 1.44 -22.75
CA ASP A 414 22.61 0.87 -23.79
C ASP A 414 22.54 1.84 -24.97
N ILE A 415 22.93 1.39 -26.15
CA ILE A 415 22.87 2.14 -27.41
C ILE A 415 21.78 1.55 -28.29
N SER A 416 20.79 2.36 -28.64
CA SER A 416 19.71 2.02 -29.56
C SER A 416 19.93 2.72 -30.90
N PHE A 417 19.96 1.96 -31.98
CA PHE A 417 19.95 2.45 -33.36
C PHE A 417 18.53 2.31 -33.90
N ILE A 418 17.95 3.42 -34.36
CA ILE A 418 16.66 3.46 -35.04
C ILE A 418 16.93 3.77 -36.50
N SER A 419 16.60 2.81 -37.35
CA SER A 419 16.80 2.88 -38.80
C SER A 419 15.79 3.81 -39.50
N PRO A 420 16.04 4.20 -40.76
CA PRO A 420 15.10 4.99 -41.55
C PRO A 420 13.71 4.36 -41.72
N ASN A 421 13.58 3.04 -41.57
CA ASN A 421 12.31 2.32 -41.64
C ASN A 421 11.65 2.10 -40.26
N ASN A 422 12.17 2.74 -39.21
CA ASN A 422 11.77 2.61 -37.80
C ASN A 422 12.04 1.25 -37.14
N SER A 423 12.83 0.36 -37.74
CA SER A 423 13.34 -0.81 -37.02
C SER A 423 14.39 -0.39 -35.98
N LYS A 424 14.33 -1.01 -34.79
CA LYS A 424 15.17 -0.70 -33.64
C LYS A 424 16.13 -1.85 -33.36
N PHE A 425 17.42 -1.52 -33.21
CA PHE A 425 18.47 -2.43 -32.81
C PHE A 425 19.14 -1.91 -31.53
N VAL A 426 19.38 -2.77 -30.54
CA VAL A 426 19.93 -2.38 -29.23
C VAL A 426 21.16 -3.20 -28.91
N VAL A 427 22.21 -2.51 -28.49
CA VAL A 427 23.49 -3.10 -28.04
C VAL A 427 23.91 -2.45 -26.73
N ASN A 428 24.85 -3.06 -26.03
CA ASN A 428 25.49 -2.44 -24.87
C ASN A 428 26.99 -2.26 -25.12
N THR A 429 27.54 -1.22 -24.50
CA THR A 429 28.97 -0.97 -24.39
C THR A 429 29.31 -0.63 -22.94
N THR A 430 30.58 -0.60 -22.59
CA THR A 430 31.05 -0.23 -21.24
C THR A 430 31.95 0.98 -21.30
N THR A 431 31.85 1.85 -20.30
CA THR A 431 32.73 3.00 -20.18
C THR A 431 34.12 2.64 -19.68
N ASP A 432 35.13 3.39 -20.12
CA ASP A 432 36.50 3.34 -19.60
C ASP A 432 36.68 4.14 -18.30
N ALA A 433 37.91 4.22 -17.78
CA ALA A 433 38.25 4.95 -16.55
C ALA A 433 37.96 6.46 -16.61
N TYR A 434 37.78 7.02 -17.81
CA TYR A 434 37.42 8.43 -18.03
C TYR A 434 35.91 8.60 -18.30
N GLY A 435 35.11 7.54 -18.15
CA GLY A 435 33.68 7.56 -18.44
C GLY A 435 33.34 7.57 -19.92
N CYS A 436 34.31 7.35 -20.81
CA CYS A 436 34.13 7.39 -22.26
C CYS A 436 33.73 6.02 -22.80
N PHE A 437 32.89 6.00 -23.83
CA PHE A 437 32.49 4.79 -24.54
C PHE A 437 32.49 5.01 -26.05
N ASN A 438 32.68 3.93 -26.80
CA ASN A 438 32.52 3.93 -28.24
C ASN A 438 31.87 2.62 -28.73
N TYR A 439 31.31 2.66 -29.93
CA TYR A 439 30.74 1.50 -30.62
C TYR A 439 30.74 1.71 -32.13
N SER A 440 31.09 0.69 -32.91
CA SER A 440 30.97 0.70 -34.37
C SER A 440 29.82 -0.19 -34.82
N PHE A 441 28.90 0.38 -35.59
CA PHE A 441 27.74 -0.30 -36.15
C PHE A 441 27.87 -0.38 -37.67
N GLU A 442 27.49 -1.54 -38.23
CA GLU A 442 27.42 -1.80 -39.67
C GLU A 442 25.94 -1.82 -40.10
N PRO A 443 25.42 -0.71 -40.64
CA PRO A 443 24.00 -0.61 -41.01
C PRO A 443 23.72 -1.41 -42.29
N ASP A 444 22.49 -1.90 -42.42
CA ASP A 444 22.01 -2.66 -43.57
C ASP A 444 21.42 -1.78 -44.69
N MET A 445 21.18 -0.49 -44.40
CA MET A 445 20.66 0.49 -45.36
C MET A 445 21.18 1.91 -45.14
N PRO A 446 21.33 2.72 -46.21
CA PRO A 446 21.67 4.14 -46.11
C PRO A 446 20.46 4.98 -45.68
N GLY A 447 20.70 6.19 -45.17
CA GLY A 447 19.65 7.13 -44.76
C GLY A 447 19.90 7.79 -43.41
N GLU A 448 18.87 8.44 -42.86
CA GLU A 448 18.91 9.08 -41.53
C GLU A 448 18.69 8.03 -40.42
N TRP A 449 19.68 7.88 -39.55
CA TRP A 449 19.64 7.01 -38.38
C TRP A 449 19.56 7.86 -37.12
N GLU A 450 18.71 7.46 -36.17
CA GLU A 450 18.68 8.03 -34.82
C GLU A 450 19.43 7.09 -33.86
N VAL A 451 20.37 7.65 -33.12
CA VAL A 451 21.20 6.94 -32.14
C VAL A 451 20.81 7.46 -30.76
N LEU A 452 20.33 6.57 -29.90
CA LEU A 452 19.97 6.87 -28.51
C LEU A 452 20.94 6.15 -27.58
N ALA A 453 21.53 6.85 -26.62
CA ALA A 453 22.34 6.24 -25.57
C ALA A 453 21.68 6.48 -24.22
N ALA A 454 21.59 5.43 -23.41
CA ALA A 454 20.94 5.47 -22.11
C ALA A 454 21.76 4.74 -21.04
N TRP A 455 21.77 5.33 -19.85
CA TRP A 455 22.25 4.71 -18.63
C TRP A 455 21.19 4.84 -17.54
N PHE A 456 20.79 3.73 -16.95
CA PHE A 456 19.70 3.69 -15.96
C PHE A 456 20.08 4.20 -14.57
N GLY A 457 21.35 4.57 -14.36
CA GLY A 457 21.87 4.95 -13.05
C GLY A 457 22.22 3.74 -12.20
N ASN A 458 22.59 4.00 -10.94
CA ASN A 458 22.91 2.97 -9.95
C ASN A 458 22.45 3.42 -8.55
N GLU A 459 22.94 2.79 -7.50
CA GLU A 459 22.64 3.14 -6.10
C GLU A 459 22.95 4.60 -5.73
N TYR A 460 23.96 5.22 -6.35
CA TYR A 460 24.43 6.56 -5.99
C TYR A 460 24.12 7.66 -7.01
N TYR A 461 23.87 7.27 -8.26
CA TYR A 461 23.78 8.18 -9.40
C TYR A 461 22.45 8.03 -10.15
N SER A 462 21.88 9.15 -10.58
CA SER A 462 20.63 9.17 -11.36
C SER A 462 20.85 8.65 -12.79
N HIS A 463 19.77 8.21 -13.44
CA HIS A 463 19.79 7.86 -14.85
C HIS A 463 20.16 9.08 -15.74
N SER A 464 20.68 8.80 -16.93
CA SER A 464 20.92 9.80 -17.97
C SER A 464 20.69 9.21 -19.36
N LEU A 465 20.22 10.04 -20.28
CA LEU A 465 19.94 9.66 -21.66
C LEU A 465 20.31 10.82 -22.59
N ASN A 466 20.71 10.48 -23.81
CA ASN A 466 20.93 11.45 -24.88
C ASN A 466 20.70 10.80 -26.24
N SER A 467 20.46 11.62 -27.26
CA SER A 467 20.18 11.18 -28.63
C SER A 467 20.85 12.08 -29.65
N THR A 468 21.33 11.49 -30.74
CA THR A 468 21.83 12.22 -31.90
C THR A 468 21.29 11.58 -33.18
N ARG A 469 21.37 12.31 -34.29
CA ARG A 469 20.99 11.80 -35.61
C ARG A 469 22.16 11.91 -36.56
N ILE A 470 22.31 10.90 -37.41
CA ILE A 470 23.38 10.84 -38.38
C ILE A 470 22.84 10.35 -39.72
N PHE A 471 23.29 11.00 -40.79
CA PHE A 471 22.95 10.59 -42.14
C PHE A 471 24.07 9.73 -42.72
N LEU A 472 23.75 8.50 -43.11
CA LEU A 472 24.68 7.53 -43.67
C LEU A 472 24.52 7.43 -45.18
N LYS A 473 25.65 7.54 -45.90
CA LYS A 473 25.75 7.17 -47.31
C LYS A 473 26.46 5.85 -47.48
N PHE A 474 26.03 5.05 -48.44
CA PHE A 474 26.72 3.82 -48.81
C PHE A 474 27.75 4.07 -49.91
N PRO A 475 28.94 3.44 -49.83
CA PRO A 475 29.93 3.53 -50.89
C PRO A 475 29.42 2.82 -52.15
N VAL A 476 29.81 3.36 -53.31
CA VAL A 476 29.46 2.80 -54.62
C VAL A 476 30.73 2.33 -55.32
N SER A 477 30.68 1.14 -55.91
CA SER A 477 31.73 0.60 -56.77
C SER A 477 31.20 0.47 -58.20
N ILE A 478 31.80 1.18 -59.14
CA ILE A 478 31.51 1.04 -60.57
C ILE A 478 32.67 0.32 -61.27
N MET A 479 32.35 -0.68 -62.10
CA MET A 479 33.36 -1.49 -62.80
C MET A 479 32.96 -1.80 -64.23
N ILE A 480 33.96 -2.09 -65.07
CA ILE A 480 33.76 -2.64 -66.42
C ILE A 480 33.99 -4.14 -66.35
N SER A 481 33.00 -4.92 -66.77
CA SER A 481 33.04 -6.38 -66.80
C SER A 481 33.58 -6.91 -68.14
N GLU A 482 33.31 -6.23 -69.25
CA GLU A 482 33.69 -6.72 -70.58
C GLU A 482 34.12 -5.59 -71.52
N ILE A 483 35.29 -5.79 -72.17
CA ILE A 483 35.80 -4.94 -73.26
C ILE A 483 36.18 -5.85 -74.44
N PRO A 484 35.73 -5.57 -75.67
CA PRO A 484 36.13 -6.33 -76.85
C PRO A 484 37.65 -6.33 -77.07
N LYS A 485 38.25 -7.50 -77.33
CA LYS A 485 39.71 -7.65 -77.50
C LYS A 485 40.25 -6.99 -78.78
N ASN A 486 39.44 -6.88 -79.82
CA ASN A 486 39.81 -6.29 -81.10
C ASN A 486 38.84 -5.16 -81.44
N ILE A 487 39.29 -3.93 -81.26
CA ILE A 487 38.52 -2.71 -81.56
C ILE A 487 39.16 -2.05 -82.78
N VAL A 488 38.40 -1.86 -83.85
CA VAL A 488 38.84 -1.24 -85.11
C VAL A 488 38.19 0.14 -85.24
N GLU A 489 38.93 1.10 -85.80
CA GLU A 489 38.43 2.47 -85.96
C GLU A 489 37.13 2.54 -86.78
N ASN A 490 36.24 3.44 -86.36
CA ASN A 490 34.95 3.70 -86.99
C ASN A 490 33.98 2.49 -87.04
N GLU A 491 34.28 1.39 -86.37
CA GLU A 491 33.34 0.28 -86.13
C GLU A 491 32.67 0.45 -84.75
N GLU A 492 31.39 0.11 -84.66
CA GLU A 492 30.66 0.13 -83.39
C GLU A 492 31.06 -1.06 -82.52
N PHE A 493 31.34 -0.80 -81.25
CA PHE A 493 31.63 -1.83 -80.26
C PHE A 493 30.95 -1.50 -78.93
N GLU A 494 30.69 -2.53 -78.12
CA GLU A 494 29.98 -2.41 -76.84
C GLU A 494 30.92 -2.72 -75.67
N VAL A 495 30.88 -1.88 -74.63
CA VAL A 495 31.57 -2.09 -73.35
C VAL A 495 30.51 -2.32 -72.28
N ARG A 496 30.65 -3.38 -71.49
CA ARG A 496 29.70 -3.73 -70.43
C ARG A 496 30.32 -3.52 -69.06
N GLY A 497 29.49 -3.11 -68.10
CA GLY A 497 29.90 -2.89 -66.72
C GLY A 497 28.73 -3.01 -65.76
N TYR A 498 29.01 -2.85 -64.47
CA TYR A 498 28.01 -2.91 -63.41
C TYR A 498 28.36 -1.94 -62.27
N ILE A 499 27.36 -1.64 -61.45
CA ILE A 499 27.46 -0.85 -60.22
C ILE A 499 27.09 -1.70 -59.01
N LEU A 500 27.82 -1.56 -57.90
CA LEU A 500 27.51 -2.15 -56.60
C LEU A 500 27.34 -1.04 -55.54
N PRO A 501 26.28 -1.04 -54.73
CA PRO A 501 25.12 -1.95 -54.79
C PRO A 501 24.33 -1.80 -56.11
N GLU A 502 23.46 -2.76 -56.43
CA GLU A 502 22.69 -2.79 -57.68
C GLU A 502 21.67 -1.63 -57.72
N LEU A 503 22.10 -0.48 -58.25
CA LEU A 503 21.26 0.72 -58.35
C LEU A 503 20.52 0.71 -59.68
N ARG A 504 19.18 0.73 -59.66
CA ARG A 504 18.34 0.80 -60.87
C ARG A 504 18.27 2.22 -61.43
N ASN A 505 18.40 2.35 -62.75
CA ASN A 505 18.25 3.62 -63.47
C ASN A 505 19.20 4.74 -62.97
N GLN A 506 20.36 4.35 -62.41
CA GLN A 506 21.42 5.25 -61.99
C GLN A 506 22.10 5.81 -63.23
N ASN A 507 22.25 7.13 -63.30
CA ASN A 507 22.97 7.77 -64.39
C ASN A 507 24.49 7.58 -64.20
N ILE A 508 25.15 7.10 -65.24
CA ILE A 508 26.60 6.96 -65.30
C ILE A 508 27.10 7.89 -66.40
N THR A 509 27.93 8.85 -66.02
CA THR A 509 28.60 9.72 -66.98
C THR A 509 29.86 9.02 -67.48
N VAL A 510 29.93 8.81 -68.80
CA VAL A 510 31.08 8.20 -69.47
C VAL A 510 31.85 9.32 -70.17
N LEU A 511 33.11 9.50 -69.77
CA LEU A 511 34.04 10.43 -70.40
C LEU A 511 35.05 9.65 -71.24
N LEU A 512 35.19 10.03 -72.51
CA LEU A 512 36.14 9.44 -73.44
C LEU A 512 37.24 10.44 -73.71
N SER A 513 38.43 10.15 -73.19
CA SER A 513 39.59 11.03 -73.32
C SER A 513 40.66 10.45 -74.23
N SER A 514 41.25 11.27 -75.09
CA SER A 514 42.40 10.93 -75.93
C SER A 514 43.45 12.03 -75.78
N ASN A 515 44.72 11.65 -75.57
CA ASN A 515 45.81 12.57 -75.23
C ASN A 515 45.48 13.50 -74.03
N SER A 516 44.76 12.99 -73.04
CA SER A 516 44.33 13.72 -71.82
C SER A 516 43.29 14.82 -72.03
N GLU A 517 42.76 15.01 -73.25
CA GLU A 517 41.61 15.87 -73.50
C GLU A 517 40.33 15.03 -73.61
N VAL A 518 39.27 15.45 -72.93
CA VAL A 518 37.93 14.84 -73.08
C VAL A 518 37.41 15.18 -74.48
N LYS A 519 37.25 14.16 -75.33
CA LYS A 519 36.79 14.32 -76.71
C LYS A 519 35.30 14.06 -76.87
N LYS A 520 34.69 13.27 -75.98
CA LYS A 520 33.27 12.95 -75.99
C LYS A 520 32.77 12.63 -74.57
N SER A 521 31.56 13.04 -74.25
CA SER A 521 30.83 12.62 -73.06
C SER A 521 29.47 12.05 -73.45
N LEU A 522 29.00 11.07 -72.70
CA LEU A 522 27.67 10.49 -72.84
C LEU A 522 27.16 9.98 -71.49
N ILE A 523 25.85 9.81 -71.37
CA ILE A 523 25.20 9.29 -70.17
C ILE A 523 24.58 7.94 -70.51
N VAL A 524 24.84 6.94 -69.69
CA VAL A 524 24.14 5.65 -69.72
C VAL A 524 23.39 5.43 -68.42
N TYR A 525 22.38 4.58 -68.44
CA TYR A 525 21.58 4.23 -67.28
C TYR A 525 21.75 2.75 -66.96
N THR A 526 21.81 2.43 -65.68
CA THR A 526 21.86 1.04 -65.23
C THR A 526 20.51 0.34 -65.33
N SER A 527 20.54 -0.97 -65.56
CA SER A 527 19.41 -1.88 -65.55
C SER A 527 18.88 -2.12 -64.14
N GLU A 528 17.87 -2.98 -63.98
CA GLU A 528 17.36 -3.39 -62.66
C GLU A 528 18.41 -4.06 -61.78
N ASN A 529 19.39 -4.73 -62.39
CA ASN A 529 20.46 -5.46 -61.69
C ASN A 529 21.76 -4.63 -61.61
N GLY A 530 21.69 -3.31 -61.82
CA GLY A 530 22.87 -2.44 -61.78
C GLY A 530 23.83 -2.56 -62.99
N GLU A 531 23.48 -3.31 -64.04
CA GLU A 531 24.32 -3.48 -65.23
C GLU A 531 24.12 -2.35 -66.23
N PHE A 532 25.16 -1.99 -66.99
CA PHE A 532 25.06 -1.01 -68.08
C PHE A 532 25.90 -1.41 -69.28
N ALA A 533 25.48 -0.96 -70.47
CA ALA A 533 26.19 -1.16 -71.72
C ALA A 533 26.45 0.19 -72.40
N ILE A 534 27.67 0.36 -72.91
CA ILE A 534 28.11 1.58 -73.58
C ILE A 534 28.47 1.23 -75.01
N ARG A 535 27.73 1.80 -75.98
CA ARG A 535 28.03 1.64 -77.41
C ARG A 535 28.88 2.79 -77.92
N LEU A 536 30.04 2.46 -78.47
CA LEU A 536 31.09 3.40 -78.83
C LEU A 536 31.51 3.23 -80.29
N VAL A 537 31.81 4.36 -80.94
CA VAL A 537 32.48 4.44 -82.23
C VAL A 537 33.61 5.45 -82.06
N LEU A 538 34.86 5.00 -82.23
CA LEU A 538 36.06 5.79 -81.94
C LEU A 538 37.06 5.75 -83.11
N THR A 539 37.87 6.79 -83.24
CA THR A 539 39.00 6.84 -84.18
C THR A 539 40.21 6.07 -83.63
N ALA A 540 41.13 5.66 -84.50
CA ALA A 540 42.34 4.97 -84.10
C ALA A 540 43.18 5.77 -83.09
N GLY A 541 43.67 5.09 -82.05
CA GLY A 541 44.47 5.72 -80.99
C GLY A 541 44.25 5.09 -79.62
N LYS A 542 44.94 5.66 -78.61
CA LYS A 542 44.76 5.29 -77.20
C LYS A 542 43.65 6.14 -76.61
N TRP A 543 42.68 5.48 -76.00
CA TRP A 543 41.54 6.13 -75.35
C TRP A 543 41.49 5.74 -73.88
N ASN A 544 41.08 6.67 -73.02
CA ASN A 544 40.73 6.42 -71.62
C ASN A 544 39.22 6.54 -71.46
N ILE A 545 38.57 5.48 -70.99
CA ILE A 545 37.15 5.47 -70.63
C ILE A 545 37.08 5.72 -69.13
N THR A 546 36.61 6.89 -68.72
CA THR A 546 36.33 7.20 -67.31
C THR A 546 34.83 7.10 -67.08
N LEU A 547 34.42 6.25 -66.14
CA LEU A 547 33.06 6.13 -65.67
C LEU A 547 32.91 6.93 -64.37
N LEU A 548 31.87 7.75 -64.29
CA LEU A 548 31.54 8.55 -63.12
C LEU A 548 30.10 8.24 -62.71
N SER A 549 29.93 7.65 -61.53
CA SER A 549 28.65 7.61 -60.83
C SER A 549 28.56 8.85 -59.92
N PRO A 550 27.59 9.75 -60.11
CA PRO A 550 27.47 10.95 -59.30
C PRO A 550 27.12 10.61 -57.85
N GLU A 551 27.48 11.51 -56.94
CA GLU A 551 27.01 11.45 -55.56
C GLU A 551 25.49 11.68 -55.54
N SER A 552 24.78 10.89 -54.74
CA SER A 552 23.35 11.04 -54.51
C SER A 552 23.06 11.37 -53.04
N GLN A 553 21.77 11.47 -52.71
CA GLN A 553 21.35 11.63 -51.32
C GLN A 553 21.81 10.43 -50.47
N LEU A 554 21.73 9.19 -50.98
CA LEU A 554 21.97 7.95 -50.22
C LEU A 554 23.31 7.27 -50.51
N TYR A 555 23.98 7.64 -51.59
CA TYR A 555 25.15 6.93 -52.10
C TYR A 555 26.29 7.88 -52.45
N GLU A 556 27.52 7.47 -52.15
CA GLU A 556 28.73 8.22 -52.45
C GLU A 556 29.05 8.18 -53.95
N ARG A 557 29.82 9.17 -54.44
CA ARG A 557 30.32 9.17 -55.82
C ARG A 557 31.30 8.01 -56.05
N SER A 558 31.32 7.48 -57.27
CA SER A 558 32.28 6.44 -57.67
C SER A 558 32.92 6.76 -59.01
N VAL A 559 34.22 6.47 -59.14
CA VAL A 559 35.00 6.75 -60.35
C VAL A 559 35.81 5.52 -60.73
N TYR A 560 35.70 5.12 -62.00
CA TYR A 560 36.52 4.06 -62.58
C TYR A 560 37.14 4.53 -63.88
N SER A 561 38.35 4.10 -64.21
CA SER A 561 39.00 4.47 -65.48
C SER A 561 39.77 3.30 -66.06
N VAL A 562 39.61 3.06 -67.36
CA VAL A 562 40.34 2.04 -68.10
C VAL A 562 40.86 2.58 -69.42
N LYS A 563 42.07 2.15 -69.79
CA LYS A 563 42.69 2.50 -71.07
C LYS A 563 42.42 1.42 -72.10
N ILE A 564 42.01 1.81 -73.31
CA ILE A 564 41.80 0.93 -74.45
C ILE A 564 42.60 1.41 -75.67
N LEU A 565 42.86 0.51 -76.61
CA LEU A 565 43.56 0.80 -77.87
C LEU A 565 42.63 0.49 -79.06
N VAL A 566 42.37 1.50 -79.88
CA VAL A 566 41.59 1.37 -81.12
C VAL A 566 42.57 1.25 -82.29
N LYS A 567 42.49 0.14 -83.04
CA LYS A 567 43.37 -0.15 -84.17
C LYS A 567 42.90 0.59 -85.42
N ARG A 568 43.84 1.11 -86.22
CA ARG A 568 43.56 1.73 -87.52
C ARG A 568 43.05 0.68 -88.51
N ARG A 569 42.05 1.03 -89.32
CA ARG A 569 41.53 0.17 -90.37
C ARG A 569 42.53 0.15 -91.51
N LEU A 570 43.07 -1.03 -91.81
CA LEU A 570 43.92 -1.21 -92.98
C LEU A 570 43.01 -1.24 -94.21
N SER A 571 42.99 -0.17 -95.01
CA SER A 571 42.35 -0.22 -96.33
C SER A 571 43.26 -1.00 -97.27
N TYR A 572 42.88 -2.24 -97.57
CA TYR A 572 43.51 -2.98 -98.65
C TYR A 572 43.02 -2.39 -99.97
N ASN A 573 43.91 -1.63 -100.63
CA ASN A 573 43.64 -1.08 -101.94
C ASN A 573 43.55 -2.25 -102.92
N SER A 574 42.34 -2.55 -103.43
CA SER A 574 42.06 -3.68 -104.32
C SER A 574 42.99 -3.72 -105.54
N PHE A 575 43.54 -2.56 -105.91
CA PHE A 575 44.55 -2.41 -106.96
C PHE A 575 45.83 -3.21 -106.69
N ILE A 576 46.28 -3.33 -105.43
CA ILE A 576 47.50 -4.07 -105.06
C ILE A 576 47.29 -5.59 -105.19
N ILE A 577 46.10 -6.09 -104.85
CA ILE A 577 45.76 -7.51 -105.03
C ILE A 577 45.64 -7.84 -106.52
N VAL A 578 45.03 -6.96 -107.32
CA VAL A 578 44.97 -7.14 -108.78
C VAL A 578 46.38 -7.10 -109.39
N VAL A 579 47.26 -6.19 -108.97
CA VAL A 579 48.66 -6.16 -109.42
C VAL A 579 49.42 -7.41 -109.00
N LEU A 580 49.23 -7.92 -107.77
CA LEU A 580 49.87 -9.17 -107.33
C LEU A 580 49.35 -10.39 -108.11
N VAL A 581 48.05 -10.47 -108.38
CA VAL A 581 47.44 -11.55 -109.16
C VAL A 581 47.88 -11.50 -110.62
N VAL A 582 48.01 -10.30 -111.20
CA VAL A 582 48.57 -10.10 -112.56
C VAL A 582 50.05 -10.47 -112.60
N LEU A 583 50.85 -10.09 -111.58
CA LEU A 583 52.26 -10.48 -111.50
C LEU A 583 52.43 -11.99 -111.35
N ILE A 584 51.59 -12.66 -110.55
CA ILE A 584 51.58 -14.13 -110.41
C ILE A 584 51.13 -14.80 -111.72
N ALA A 585 50.13 -14.26 -112.41
CA ALA A 585 49.70 -14.75 -113.72
C ALA A 585 50.78 -14.58 -114.79
N CYS A 586 51.45 -13.42 -114.85
CA CYS A 586 52.60 -13.20 -115.74
C CYS A 586 53.77 -14.13 -115.42
N PHE A 587 54.06 -14.37 -114.14
CA PHE A 587 55.09 -15.32 -113.72
C PHE A 587 54.75 -16.76 -114.15
N LEU A 588 53.50 -17.19 -113.95
CA LEU A 588 53.02 -18.52 -114.36
C LEU A 588 53.02 -18.71 -115.89
N ILE A 589 52.67 -17.67 -116.67
CA ILE A 589 52.75 -17.70 -118.14
C ILE A 589 54.22 -17.77 -118.60
N CYS A 590 55.12 -17.03 -117.95
CA CYS A 590 56.56 -17.08 -118.24
C CYS A 590 57.14 -18.48 -117.92
N CYS A 591 56.73 -19.10 -116.81
CA CYS A 591 57.09 -20.48 -116.48
C CYS A 591 56.51 -21.52 -117.46
N GLN A 592 55.34 -21.30 -118.05
CA GLN A 592 54.77 -22.17 -119.09
C GLN A 592 55.47 -22.00 -120.44
N TYR A 593 55.91 -20.79 -120.80
CA TYR A 593 56.65 -20.54 -122.05
C TYR A 593 58.05 -21.16 -122.02
N LEU A 594 58.71 -21.18 -120.86
CA LEU A 594 60.03 -21.81 -120.68
C LEU A 594 59.98 -23.36 -120.69
N LYS A 595 58.83 -23.98 -120.39
CA LYS A 595 58.66 -25.46 -120.42
C LYS A 595 58.35 -26.06 -121.79
N LYS A 596 58.11 -25.25 -122.83
CA LYS A 596 57.74 -25.72 -124.18
C LYS A 596 58.90 -25.68 -125.20
N LYS A 597 60.13 -25.44 -124.73
CA LYS A 597 61.36 -25.40 -125.55
C LYS A 597 62.53 -26.24 -124.99
N SER A 598 62.24 -27.21 -124.13
CA SER A 598 63.14 -28.32 -123.76
C SER A 598 62.48 -29.65 -124.05
#